data_AF-A0A286C3U0-F1
#
_entry.id   AF-A0A286C3U0-F1
#
_cell.length_a   1.000
_cell.length_b   1.000
_cell.length_c   1.000
_cell.angle_alpha   90.00
_cell.angle_beta   90.00
_cell.angle_gamma   90.00
#
_symmetry.space_group_name_H-M   'P 1'
#
loop_
_entity.id
_entity.type
_entity.pdbx_description
1 polymer ?
#
loop_
_entity_poly.entity_id
_entity_poly.type
_entity_poly.pdbx_seq_one_letter_code
_entity_poly.pdbx_strand_id
1 'polypeptide(L)'
;MCGLRGFRSGLASVIVVLMCSTLCMSSAIAKDETKPNLIELPITRPPANGEAVWVQIRAGTLPRGTEIRISTPDGVLIGTASSFPALSGQEEAVTHTIPLPRNVITSGRVRLRLEVEAPGEPARAPQPREIESIDLIYVPISK
;
A
#
# COMPACT_ATOMS: atom_id res chain seq x y z
N MET A 1 -67.73 -74.88 12.04
CA MET A 1 -68.31 -74.21 10.85
C MET A 1 -67.65 -72.84 10.69
N CYS A 2 -67.29 -72.48 9.45
CA CYS A 2 -66.72 -71.20 8.96
C CYS A 2 -65.31 -70.84 9.47
N GLY A 3 -64.33 -70.43 8.66
CA GLY A 3 -64.32 -70.01 7.26
C GLY A 3 -63.51 -68.72 7.10
N LEU A 4 -62.37 -68.81 6.40
CA LEU A 4 -61.64 -67.79 5.61
C LEU A 4 -62.02 -66.29 5.72
N ARG A 5 -61.03 -65.40 5.95
CA ARG A 5 -60.57 -64.34 4.99
C ARG A 5 -59.72 -63.26 5.67
N GLY A 6 -58.67 -62.81 4.97
CA GLY A 6 -57.93 -61.58 5.27
C GLY A 6 -56.61 -61.43 4.52
N PHE A 7 -56.66 -61.22 3.21
CA PHE A 7 -55.53 -60.86 2.31
C PHE A 7 -54.90 -59.52 2.74
N ARG A 8 -53.62 -59.48 3.11
CA ARG A 8 -52.42 -59.03 2.35
C ARG A 8 -52.38 -57.56 1.86
N SER A 9 -51.25 -56.91 2.23
CA SER A 9 -50.38 -56.03 1.41
C SER A 9 -50.39 -54.52 1.64
N GLY A 10 -49.18 -53.98 1.85
CA GLY A 10 -48.82 -52.54 1.82
C GLY A 10 -47.66 -52.24 2.79
N LEU A 11 -46.42 -52.71 2.51
CA LEU A 11 -45.30 -51.92 1.94
C LEU A 11 -44.96 -50.66 2.78
N ALA A 12 -43.89 -50.76 3.59
CA ALA A 12 -42.57 -50.12 3.35
C ALA A 12 -42.60 -48.62 3.70
N SER A 13 -42.13 -48.22 4.89
CA SER A 13 -40.74 -47.82 5.16
C SER A 13 -40.24 -46.76 4.17
N VAL A 14 -39.98 -45.53 4.64
CA VAL A 14 -38.90 -44.65 4.14
C VAL A 14 -38.77 -43.35 4.96
N ILE A 15 -37.66 -43.29 5.69
CA ILE A 15 -36.69 -42.18 5.82
C ILE A 15 -37.09 -40.93 6.64
N VAL A 16 -36.60 -40.91 7.88
CA VAL A 16 -36.28 -39.71 8.66
C VAL A 16 -35.05 -39.04 8.03
N VAL A 17 -35.22 -37.85 7.46
CA VAL A 17 -34.08 -37.05 6.95
C VAL A 17 -33.51 -36.20 8.07
N LEU A 18 -32.24 -36.49 8.36
CA LEU A 18 -31.35 -35.90 9.35
C LEU A 18 -30.92 -34.48 8.96
N MET A 19 -30.87 -33.57 9.94
CA MET A 19 -30.26 -32.24 9.83
C MET A 19 -28.83 -32.27 9.25
N CYS A 20 -28.50 -31.30 8.41
CA CYS A 20 -27.11 -30.97 8.06
C CYS A 20 -26.95 -29.44 7.99
N SER A 21 -26.62 -28.86 9.16
CA SER A 21 -25.78 -27.69 9.41
C SER A 21 -25.55 -26.68 8.26
N THR A 22 -26.21 -25.54 8.38
CA THR A 22 -25.83 -24.24 7.79
C THR A 22 -24.44 -23.82 8.28
N LEU A 23 -23.40 -24.13 7.52
CA LEU A 23 -22.04 -23.59 7.73
C LEU A 23 -21.93 -22.23 7.04
N CYS A 24 -21.83 -21.19 7.86
CA CYS A 24 -21.53 -19.82 7.50
C CYS A 24 -20.16 -19.74 6.81
N MET A 25 -20.14 -19.70 5.48
CA MET A 25 -18.94 -19.41 4.71
C MET A 25 -18.95 -17.92 4.38
N SER A 26 -18.66 -17.09 5.39
CA SER A 26 -18.37 -15.67 5.17
C SER A 26 -16.92 -15.56 4.71
N SER A 27 -16.70 -15.55 3.41
CA SER A 27 -15.42 -15.13 2.83
C SER A 27 -15.24 -13.64 3.13
N ALA A 28 -14.57 -13.32 4.23
CA ALA A 28 -13.99 -11.99 4.40
C ALA A 28 -12.93 -11.83 3.32
N ILE A 29 -13.27 -11.11 2.25
CA ILE A 29 -12.26 -10.53 1.37
C ILE A 29 -11.47 -9.58 2.27
N ALA A 30 -10.29 -10.01 2.69
CA ALA A 30 -9.28 -9.12 3.24
C ALA A 30 -9.00 -8.09 2.13
N LYS A 31 -9.67 -6.95 2.22
CA LYS A 31 -9.35 -5.77 1.44
C LYS A 31 -7.94 -5.43 1.90
N ASP A 32 -6.95 -5.72 1.06
CA ASP A 32 -5.60 -5.22 1.23
C ASP A 32 -5.75 -3.71 1.29
N GLU A 33 -5.73 -3.16 2.50
CA GLU A 33 -5.63 -1.73 2.73
C GLU A 33 -4.21 -1.35 2.33
N THR A 34 -3.95 -1.30 1.02
CA THR A 34 -2.81 -0.57 0.49
C THR A 34 -2.99 0.86 0.96
N LYS A 35 -2.37 1.20 2.09
CA LYS A 35 -2.41 2.56 2.63
C LYS A 35 -1.91 3.48 1.51
N PRO A 36 -2.73 4.41 1.00
CA PRO A 36 -2.41 5.13 -0.24
C PRO A 36 -1.16 6.03 -0.12
N ASN A 37 -0.65 6.21 1.10
CA ASN A 37 0.59 6.92 1.41
C ASN A 37 1.82 6.00 1.51
N LEU A 38 1.70 4.68 1.51
CA LEU A 38 2.83 3.75 1.60
C LEU A 38 3.24 3.27 0.21
N ILE A 39 4.51 3.46 -0.14
CA ILE A 39 5.09 2.99 -1.39
C ILE A 39 6.22 2.00 -1.12
N GLU A 40 6.43 1.09 -2.07
CA GLU A 40 7.58 0.18 -2.08
C GLU A 40 8.40 0.41 -3.35
N LEU A 41 9.69 0.68 -3.17
CA LEU A 41 10.65 0.84 -4.27
C LEU A 41 11.63 -0.34 -4.25
N PRO A 42 11.72 -1.14 -5.33
CA PRO A 42 12.63 -2.27 -5.39
C PRO A 42 14.09 -1.79 -5.52
N ILE A 43 14.99 -2.42 -4.77
CA ILE A 43 16.43 -2.28 -4.99
C ILE A 43 16.81 -3.22 -6.13
N THR A 44 17.21 -2.66 -7.27
CA THR A 44 17.56 -3.41 -8.47
C THR A 44 18.90 -4.14 -8.36
N ARG A 45 19.82 -3.62 -7.54
CA ARG A 45 21.10 -4.25 -7.21
C ARG A 45 21.56 -3.81 -5.82
N PRO A 46 22.35 -4.61 -5.10
CA PRO A 46 23.03 -4.13 -3.91
C PRO A 46 23.91 -2.89 -4.23
N PRO A 47 23.99 -1.90 -3.32
CA PRO A 47 24.92 -0.78 -3.46
C PRO A 47 26.36 -1.29 -3.46
N ALA A 48 27.22 -0.77 -4.35
CA ALA A 48 28.62 -1.12 -4.36
C ALA A 48 29.36 -0.54 -3.14
N ASN A 49 30.58 -0.99 -2.90
CA ASN A 49 31.42 -0.39 -1.88
C ASN A 49 31.72 1.07 -2.25
N GLY A 50 31.44 2.00 -1.35
CA GLY A 50 31.54 3.44 -1.64
C GLY A 50 30.33 4.02 -2.37
N GLU A 51 29.19 3.33 -2.42
CA GLU A 51 27.91 3.89 -2.87
C GLU A 51 26.90 4.00 -1.72
N ALA A 52 25.99 4.96 -1.83
CA ALA A 52 24.79 5.07 -1.02
C ALA A 52 23.54 5.08 -1.92
N VAL A 53 22.42 4.59 -1.40
CA VAL A 53 21.11 4.70 -2.08
C VAL A 53 20.41 5.96 -1.60
N TRP A 54 20.03 6.82 -2.52
CA TRP A 54 19.24 8.02 -2.23
C TRP A 54 17.90 7.90 -2.94
N VAL A 55 16.86 8.54 -2.40
CA VAL A 55 15.59 8.68 -3.10
C VAL A 55 15.62 9.99 -3.88
N GLN A 56 15.24 9.91 -5.16
CA GLN A 56 15.04 11.06 -6.02
C GLN A 56 13.54 11.23 -6.24
N ILE A 57 13.02 12.41 -5.96
CA ILE A 57 11.59 12.73 -6.08
C ILE A 57 11.45 13.92 -7.00
N ARG A 58 10.63 13.79 -8.04
CA ARG A 58 10.25 14.92 -8.89
C ARG A 58 8.89 15.43 -8.43
N ALA A 59 8.91 16.47 -7.61
CA ALA A 59 7.73 17.07 -7.02
C ALA A 59 7.11 18.08 -8.00
N GLY A 60 5.87 17.82 -8.40
CA GLY A 60 5.08 18.76 -9.20
C GLY A 60 4.67 19.98 -8.38
N THR A 61 3.91 20.89 -8.99
CA THR A 61 3.48 22.14 -8.35
C THR A 61 2.66 21.87 -7.09
N LEU A 62 3.14 22.35 -5.94
CA LEU A 62 2.46 22.34 -4.65
C LEU A 62 1.96 23.75 -4.30
N PRO A 63 0.84 23.86 -3.56
CA PRO A 63 0.44 25.13 -2.95
C PRO A 63 1.56 25.70 -2.04
N ARG A 64 1.57 27.02 -1.86
CA ARG A 64 2.56 27.66 -0.99
C ARG A 64 2.42 27.17 0.45
N GLY A 65 3.55 26.82 1.06
CA GLY A 65 3.60 26.29 2.43
C GLY A 65 3.27 24.80 2.52
N THR A 66 2.96 24.14 1.40
CA THR A 66 2.74 22.69 1.34
C THR A 66 4.05 21.96 1.07
N GLU A 67 4.27 20.86 1.78
CA GLU A 67 5.42 19.98 1.60
C GLU A 67 4.99 18.51 1.46
N ILE A 68 5.72 17.75 0.66
CA ILE A 68 5.68 16.29 0.70
C ILE A 68 6.68 15.84 1.75
N ARG A 69 6.22 15.08 2.73
CA ARG A 69 7.03 14.42 3.74
C ARG A 69 7.34 13.02 3.32
N ILE A 70 8.61 12.67 3.43
CA ILE A 70 9.13 11.34 3.17
C ILE A 70 9.52 10.77 4.52
N SER A 71 8.84 9.71 4.93
CA SER A 71 9.08 9.05 6.21
C SER A 71 9.22 7.55 6.05
N THR A 72 9.76 6.89 7.07
CA THR A 72 9.67 5.44 7.21
C THR A 72 8.22 5.02 7.49
N PRO A 73 7.86 3.72 7.35
CA PRO A 73 6.50 3.25 7.62
C PRO A 73 6.01 3.51 9.06
N ASP A 74 6.93 3.58 10.02
CA ASP A 74 6.71 3.92 11.43
C ASP A 74 6.69 5.43 11.71
N GLY A 75 6.84 6.28 10.68
CA GLY A 75 6.66 7.73 10.77
C GLY A 75 7.94 8.53 11.09
N VAL A 76 9.12 7.90 11.04
CA VAL A 76 10.39 8.63 11.21
C VAL A 76 10.65 9.45 9.95
N LEU A 77 10.76 10.77 10.10
CA LEU A 77 11.02 11.68 8.98
C LEU A 77 12.43 11.45 8.40
N ILE A 78 12.49 11.23 7.10
CA ILE A 78 13.74 11.08 6.33
C ILE A 78 14.07 12.41 5.64
N GLY A 79 13.06 13.10 5.12
CA GLY A 79 13.22 14.41 4.49
C GLY A 79 11.89 14.97 3.98
N THR A 80 11.95 16.15 3.38
CA THR A 80 10.81 16.81 2.74
C THR A 80 11.15 17.25 1.33
N ALA A 81 10.12 17.38 0.49
CA ALA A 81 10.19 17.89 -0.87
C ALA A 81 9.11 18.95 -1.04
N SER A 82 9.51 20.14 -1.50
CA SER A 82 8.62 21.28 -1.69
C SER A 82 8.89 21.88 -3.06
N SER A 83 7.85 22.00 -3.89
CA SER A 83 7.95 22.64 -5.20
C SER A 83 6.83 23.67 -5.29
N PHE A 84 7.18 24.95 -5.18
CA PHE A 84 6.23 26.04 -5.37
C PHE A 84 6.64 26.83 -6.61
N PRO A 85 5.68 27.36 -7.39
CA PRO A 85 5.98 28.10 -8.59
C PRO A 85 6.73 29.38 -8.24
N ALA A 86 7.92 29.56 -8.83
CA ALA A 86 8.76 30.74 -8.61
C ALA A 86 8.15 32.00 -9.25
N LEU A 87 7.47 31.84 -10.38
CA LEU A 87 6.81 32.89 -11.16
C LEU A 87 5.46 32.38 -11.68
N SER A 88 4.49 33.29 -11.83
CA SER A 88 3.19 32.97 -12.44
C SER A 88 3.39 32.45 -13.88
N GLY A 89 2.98 31.21 -14.13
CA GLY A 89 3.12 30.52 -15.42
C GLY A 89 4.30 29.54 -15.51
N GLN A 90 5.09 29.37 -14.45
CA GLN A 90 6.19 28.40 -14.41
C GLN A 90 5.84 27.24 -13.46
N GLU A 91 5.12 26.26 -14.00
CA GLU A 91 4.67 25.04 -13.33
C GLU A 91 5.63 23.88 -13.62
N GLU A 92 6.92 24.07 -13.36
CA GLU A 92 7.93 23.03 -13.57
C GLU A 92 8.13 22.22 -12.28
N ALA A 93 8.06 20.89 -12.39
CA ALA A 93 8.38 20.01 -11.27
C ALA A 93 9.86 20.08 -10.89
N VAL A 94 10.11 20.12 -9.58
CA VAL A 94 11.44 20.26 -8.99
C VAL A 94 11.94 18.90 -8.50
N THR A 95 13.19 18.59 -8.81
CA THR A 95 13.84 17.36 -8.38
C THR A 95 14.51 17.56 -7.02
N HIS A 96 14.13 16.74 -6.06
CA HIS A 96 14.75 16.64 -4.74
C HIS A 96 15.46 15.30 -4.61
N THR A 97 16.66 15.32 -4.03
CA THR A 97 17.42 14.11 -3.76
C THR A 97 17.69 14.00 -2.27
N ILE A 98 17.18 12.95 -1.65
CA ILE A 98 17.17 12.77 -0.19
C ILE A 98 17.98 11.52 0.15
N PRO A 99 19.02 11.63 1.00
CA PRO A 99 19.80 10.48 1.41
C PRO A 99 18.94 9.52 2.24
N LEU A 100 18.98 8.22 1.91
CA LEU A 100 18.29 7.21 2.70
C LEU A 100 19.22 6.64 3.76
N PRO A 101 18.79 6.57 5.03
CA PRO A 101 19.55 5.85 6.03
C PRO A 101 19.49 4.34 5.75
N ARG A 102 20.61 3.65 5.99
CA ARG A 102 20.80 2.25 5.54
C ARG A 102 19.76 1.27 6.11
N ASN A 103 19.23 1.57 7.29
CA ASN A 103 18.22 0.75 7.97
C ASN A 103 16.84 0.77 7.26
N VAL A 104 16.61 1.70 6.32
CA VAL A 104 15.34 1.76 5.57
C VAL A 104 15.32 0.72 4.43
N ILE A 105 16.48 0.24 4.00
CA ILE A 105 16.59 -0.82 3.00
C ILE A 105 16.43 -2.17 3.71
N THR A 106 15.27 -2.82 3.52
CA THR A 106 14.96 -4.12 4.12
C THR A 106 14.50 -5.10 3.05
N SER A 107 15.07 -6.31 3.04
CA SER A 107 14.69 -7.39 2.11
C SER A 107 14.73 -6.97 0.63
N GLY A 108 15.73 -6.17 0.25
CA GLY A 108 15.91 -5.69 -1.14
C GLY A 108 14.88 -4.66 -1.58
N ARG A 109 14.21 -3.98 -0.64
CA ARG A 109 13.20 -2.95 -0.92
C ARG A 109 13.38 -1.76 0.02
N VAL A 110 12.91 -0.61 -0.44
CA VAL A 110 12.74 0.59 0.37
C VAL A 110 11.25 0.82 0.53
N ARG A 111 10.79 0.93 1.78
CA ARG A 111 9.40 1.28 2.09
C ARG A 111 9.36 2.70 2.62
N LEU A 112 8.58 3.55 1.96
CA LEU A 112 8.45 4.96 2.34
C LEU A 112 6.97 5.30 2.51
N ARG A 113 6.69 6.11 3.52
CA ARG A 113 5.42 6.78 3.70
C ARG A 113 5.53 8.21 3.20
N LEU A 114 4.68 8.56 2.24
CA LEU A 114 4.61 9.85 1.58
C LEU A 114 3.33 10.57 2.02
N GLU A 115 3.46 11.75 2.59
CA GLU A 115 2.32 12.54 3.04
C GLU A 115 2.47 13.99 2.61
N VAL A 116 1.39 14.60 2.15
CA VAL A 116 1.33 16.03 1.88
C VAL A 116 0.84 16.71 3.14
N GLU A 117 1.67 17.59 3.69
CA GLU A 117 1.33 18.47 4.80
C GLU A 117 1.13 19.89 4.28
N ALA A 118 -0.03 20.47 4.59
CA ALA A 118 -0.34 21.86 4.30
C ALA A 118 -0.71 22.59 5.61
N PRO A 119 -0.45 23.91 5.70
CA PRO A 119 -0.70 24.65 6.94
C PRO A 119 -2.19 24.65 7.31
N GLY A 120 -2.50 24.15 8.51
CA GLY A 120 -3.88 24.11 9.02
C GLY A 120 -4.74 22.99 8.45
N GLU A 121 -4.20 22.11 7.60
CA GLU A 121 -4.91 20.97 7.04
C GLU A 121 -4.35 19.64 7.59
N PRO A 122 -5.20 18.61 7.74
CA PRO A 122 -4.72 17.26 8.05
C PRO A 122 -3.79 16.72 6.95
N ALA A 123 -2.75 15.99 7.37
CA ALA A 123 -1.88 15.28 6.43
C ALA A 123 -2.67 14.29 5.57
N ARG A 124 -2.33 14.20 4.28
CA ARG A 124 -3.01 13.33 3.31
C ARG A 124 -2.04 12.63 2.36
N ALA A 125 -2.51 11.65 1.61
CA ALA A 125 -1.72 11.06 0.54
C ALA A 125 -1.46 12.07 -0.61
N PRO A 126 -0.32 11.96 -1.31
CA PRO A 126 -0.05 12.74 -2.52
C PRO A 126 -1.02 12.41 -3.66
N GLN A 127 -1.36 13.43 -4.46
CA GLN A 127 -2.10 13.30 -5.70
C GLN A 127 -1.14 13.02 -6.87
N PRO A 128 -1.60 12.41 -7.98
CA PRO A 128 -0.75 12.06 -9.11
C PRO A 128 0.04 13.23 -9.74
N ARG A 129 -0.41 14.48 -9.58
CA ARG A 129 0.29 15.67 -10.10
C ARG A 129 1.33 16.23 -9.14
N GLU A 130 1.26 15.86 -7.86
CA GLU A 130 2.16 16.36 -6.82
C GLU A 130 3.49 15.60 -6.82
N ILE A 131 3.48 14.34 -7.29
CA ILE A 131 4.68 13.51 -7.47
C ILE A 131 4.68 12.97 -8.89
N GLU A 132 5.54 13.53 -9.74
CA GLU A 132 5.65 13.09 -11.14
C GLU A 132 6.51 11.85 -11.28
N SER A 133 7.55 11.70 -10.45
CA SER A 133 8.33 10.47 -10.35
C SER A 133 8.97 10.30 -8.98
N ILE A 134 9.26 9.06 -8.63
CA ILE A 134 10.03 8.69 -7.45
C ILE A 134 10.91 7.48 -7.77
N ASP A 135 12.21 7.66 -7.61
CA ASP A 135 13.22 6.73 -8.06
C ASP A 135 14.29 6.51 -6.98
N LEU A 136 14.95 5.35 -7.02
CA LEU A 136 16.14 5.09 -6.23
C LEU A 136 17.37 5.30 -7.10
N ILE A 137 18.29 6.13 -6.62
CA ILE A 137 19.56 6.40 -7.29
C ILE A 137 20.73 5.95 -6.42
N TYR A 138 21.84 5.57 -7.07
CA TYR A 138 23.07 5.17 -6.40
C TYR A 138 24.07 6.31 -6.53
N VAL A 139 24.47 6.87 -5.40
CA VAL A 139 25.36 8.04 -5.34
C VAL A 139 26.72 7.59 -4.79
N PRO A 140 27.82 7.86 -5.50
CA PRO A 140 29.16 7.65 -4.96
C PRO A 140 29.37 8.49 -3.70
N ILE A 141 29.91 7.87 -2.66
CA ILE A 141 30.30 8.53 -1.41
C ILE A 141 31.81 8.40 -1.23
N SER A 142 32.49 9.55 -1.18
CA SER A 142 33.90 9.60 -0.80
C SER A 142 34.05 9.22 0.67
N LYS A 143 35.08 8.41 0.97
CA LYS A 143 35.52 8.14 2.34
C LYS A 143 36.47 9.23 2.82
#